data_AF-D0NSS2-F1
#
_entry.id   AF-D0NSS2-F1
#
_cell.length_a   1.000
_cell.length_b   1.000
_cell.length_c   1.000
_cell.angle_alpha   90.00
_cell.angle_beta   90.00
_cell.angle_gamma   90.00
#
_symmetry.space_group_name_H-M   'P 1'
#
loop_
_entity.id
_entity.type
_entity.pdbx_description
1 polymer ?
#
loop_
_entity_poly.entity_id
_entity_poly.type
_entity_poly.pdbx_seq_one_letter_code
_entity_poly.pdbx_strand_id
1 'polypeptide(L)'
;MSTKGKWLTIEQKCELIAQHRCEPAVNYTQLALWAKDRFELSVPPTRQTIRNILNAAADIEAKRLSDNVTAKGRRLCVRSKELENRLDNYVKDAQSHGVRLTRRILHARAREILDAMENPPDHNLSVGWLTRFMKRHGLRFQKEREGVAEGEARSSEPVAHVAGPASHAGNLQLQPVLGQDAEAERARVENLRQKAKKRLREIEKEARELRKYLRRIDEATNAHQALMQ
;
A
#
# COMPACT_ATOMS: atom_id res chain seq x y z
N MET A 1 -7.28 17.09 -30.88
CA MET A 1 -7.07 15.72 -30.34
C MET A 1 -8.15 15.44 -29.30
N SER A 2 -9.24 14.78 -29.69
CA SER A 2 -10.42 14.53 -28.83
C SER A 2 -10.11 13.39 -27.86
N THR A 3 -9.92 13.71 -26.58
CA THR A 3 -9.73 12.69 -25.54
C THR A 3 -11.07 12.04 -25.25
N LYS A 4 -11.17 10.74 -25.55
CA LYS A 4 -12.25 9.83 -25.13
C LYS A 4 -12.72 10.20 -23.70
N GLY A 5 -14.04 10.38 -23.55
CA GLY A 5 -14.68 10.98 -22.38
C GLY A 5 -14.11 10.51 -21.03
N LYS A 6 -13.76 11.50 -20.20
CA LYS A 6 -13.36 11.29 -18.81
C LYS A 6 -14.55 10.66 -18.06
N TRP A 7 -14.32 9.52 -17.41
CA TRP A 7 -15.34 8.79 -16.68
C TRP A 7 -15.63 9.49 -15.35
N LEU A 8 -16.91 9.65 -15.01
CA LEU A 8 -17.32 10.21 -13.71
C LEU A 8 -16.96 9.26 -12.55
N THR A 9 -16.36 9.81 -11.50
CA THR A 9 -16.11 9.08 -10.24
C THR A 9 -17.40 8.89 -9.43
N ILE A 10 -17.37 8.06 -8.38
CA ILE A 10 -18.51 7.93 -7.46
C ILE A 10 -18.82 9.27 -6.80
N GLU A 11 -17.80 9.99 -6.34
CA GLU A 11 -17.97 11.31 -5.71
C GLU A 11 -18.65 12.29 -6.66
N GLN A 12 -18.18 12.38 -7.90
CA GLN A 12 -18.78 13.23 -8.92
C GLN A 12 -20.24 12.84 -9.23
N LYS A 13 -20.55 11.54 -9.24
CA LYS A 13 -21.94 11.07 -9.41
C LYS A 13 -22.80 11.45 -8.21
N CYS A 14 -22.30 11.34 -6.99
CA CYS A 14 -23.01 11.75 -5.78
C CYS A 14 -23.26 13.27 -5.75
N GLU A 15 -22.28 14.09 -6.14
CA GLU A 15 -22.46 15.54 -6.30
C GLU A 15 -23.55 15.85 -7.33
N LEU A 16 -23.57 15.14 -8.44
CA LEU A 16 -24.60 15.28 -9.47
C LEU A 16 -25.99 14.90 -8.98
N ILE A 17 -26.10 13.82 -8.21
CA ILE A 17 -27.36 13.40 -7.56
C ILE A 17 -27.83 14.46 -6.57
N ALA A 18 -26.91 15.01 -5.76
CA ALA A 18 -27.20 16.07 -4.81
C ALA A 18 -27.72 17.33 -5.53
N GLN A 19 -27.05 17.77 -6.61
CA GLN A 19 -27.50 18.90 -7.42
C GLN A 19 -28.92 18.70 -7.96
N HIS A 20 -29.23 17.51 -8.50
CA HIS A 20 -30.58 17.23 -9.01
C HIS A 20 -31.65 17.23 -7.91
N ARG A 21 -31.30 16.82 -6.68
CA ARG A 21 -32.22 16.88 -5.54
C ARG A 21 -32.45 18.30 -5.05
N CYS A 22 -31.43 19.17 -5.11
CA CYS A 22 -31.56 20.58 -4.79
C CYS A 22 -32.38 21.34 -5.85
N GLU A 23 -32.24 20.96 -7.12
CA GLU A 23 -32.89 21.63 -8.26
C GLU A 23 -33.57 20.62 -9.20
N PRO A 24 -34.70 20.01 -8.80
CA PRO A 24 -35.35 18.95 -9.58
C PRO A 24 -35.96 19.44 -10.90
N ALA A 25 -36.21 20.75 -11.03
CA ALA A 25 -36.75 21.37 -12.24
C ALA A 25 -35.74 21.45 -13.40
N VAL A 26 -34.44 21.23 -13.13
CA VAL A 26 -33.38 21.32 -14.14
C VAL A 26 -33.47 20.14 -15.11
N ASN A 27 -33.50 20.43 -16.41
CA ASN A 27 -33.54 19.39 -17.44
C ASN A 27 -32.21 18.64 -17.49
N TYR A 28 -32.22 17.34 -17.83
CA TYR A 28 -31.02 16.51 -17.97
C TYR A 28 -29.96 17.09 -18.91
N THR A 29 -30.35 17.87 -19.92
CA THR A 29 -29.38 18.58 -20.79
C THR A 29 -28.63 19.67 -20.03
N GLN A 30 -29.34 20.45 -19.20
CA GLN A 30 -28.73 21.48 -18.36
C GLN A 30 -27.87 20.84 -17.27
N LEU A 31 -28.34 19.75 -16.66
CA LEU A 31 -27.57 19.00 -15.67
C LEU A 31 -26.28 18.37 -16.27
N ALA A 32 -26.32 17.97 -17.54
CA ALA A 32 -25.14 17.53 -18.27
C ALA A 32 -24.13 18.67 -18.53
N LEU A 33 -24.61 19.87 -18.88
CA LEU A 33 -23.76 21.04 -19.04
C LEU A 33 -23.14 21.47 -17.71
N TRP A 34 -23.93 21.48 -16.64
CA TRP A 34 -23.45 21.71 -15.28
C TRP A 34 -22.34 20.70 -14.91
N ALA A 35 -22.55 19.41 -15.15
CA ALA A 35 -21.56 18.38 -14.85
C ALA A 35 -20.27 18.54 -15.68
N LYS A 36 -20.39 19.02 -16.92
CA LYS A 36 -19.23 19.35 -17.76
C LYS A 36 -18.40 20.46 -17.14
N ASP A 37 -19.05 21.54 -16.73
CA ASP A 37 -18.41 22.71 -16.16
C ASP A 37 -17.81 22.41 -14.79
N ARG A 38 -18.62 21.86 -13.88
CA ARG A 38 -18.25 21.50 -12.50
C ARG A 38 -17.09 20.51 -12.40
N PHE A 39 -17.00 19.55 -13.33
CA PHE A 39 -15.97 18.49 -13.29
C PHE A 39 -14.89 18.64 -14.37
N GLU A 40 -14.87 19.76 -15.08
CA GLU A 40 -13.93 20.07 -16.16
C GLU A 40 -13.85 18.93 -17.20
N LEU A 41 -15.02 18.45 -17.64
CA LEU A 41 -15.10 17.40 -18.64
C LEU A 41 -14.91 18.01 -20.04
N SER A 42 -14.16 17.31 -20.88
CA SER A 42 -14.00 17.72 -22.29
C SER A 42 -15.33 17.74 -23.05
N VAL A 43 -16.23 16.80 -22.73
CA VAL A 43 -17.54 16.62 -23.38
C VAL A 43 -18.60 16.44 -22.31
N PRO A 44 -19.80 17.05 -22.45
CA PRO A 44 -20.87 16.85 -21.48
C PRO A 44 -21.33 15.39 -21.49
N PRO A 45 -21.65 14.80 -20.32
CA PRO A 45 -22.25 13.47 -20.26
C PRO A 45 -23.57 13.45 -21.03
N THR A 46 -23.88 12.33 -21.69
CA THR A 46 -25.13 12.22 -22.44
C THR A 46 -26.34 12.28 -21.50
N ARG A 47 -27.50 12.71 -22.02
CA ARG A 47 -28.77 12.69 -21.27
C ARG A 47 -29.08 11.29 -20.71
N GLN A 48 -28.75 10.23 -21.45
CA GLN A 48 -28.92 8.86 -20.98
C GLN A 48 -27.98 8.53 -19.82
N THR A 49 -26.74 9.00 -19.85
CA THR A 49 -25.80 8.86 -18.74
C THR A 49 -26.33 9.52 -17.47
N ILE A 50 -26.83 10.75 -17.59
CA ILE A 50 -27.46 11.48 -16.47
C ILE A 50 -28.64 10.68 -15.89
N ARG A 51 -29.58 10.27 -16.75
CA ARG A 51 -30.73 9.45 -16.34
C ARG A 51 -30.30 8.17 -15.62
N ASN A 52 -29.32 7.44 -16.17
CA ASN A 52 -28.82 6.21 -15.57
C ASN A 52 -28.20 6.44 -14.18
N ILE A 53 -27.48 7.56 -13.99
CA ILE A 53 -26.89 7.92 -12.69
C ILE A 53 -28.00 8.21 -11.67
N LEU A 54 -29.02 8.99 -12.05
CA LEU A 54 -30.13 9.34 -11.17
C LEU A 54 -30.97 8.13 -10.79
N ASN A 55 -31.25 7.24 -11.74
CA ASN A 55 -31.98 5.99 -11.48
C ASN A 55 -31.20 5.04 -10.55
N ALA A 56 -29.87 5.06 -10.61
CA ALA A 56 -29.00 4.26 -9.76
C ALA A 56 -28.53 5.03 -8.50
N ALA A 57 -29.23 6.09 -8.09
CA ALA A 57 -28.76 6.99 -7.03
C ALA A 57 -28.48 6.27 -5.70
N ALA A 58 -29.44 5.47 -5.23
CA ALA A 58 -29.30 4.72 -3.97
C ALA A 58 -28.08 3.79 -4.00
N ASP A 59 -27.87 3.06 -5.09
CA ASP A 59 -26.72 2.16 -5.27
C ASP A 59 -25.39 2.91 -5.32
N ILE A 60 -25.34 4.08 -5.95
CA ILE A 60 -24.15 4.91 -6.06
C ILE A 60 -23.78 5.48 -4.69
N GLU A 61 -24.77 5.95 -3.93
CA GLU A 61 -24.59 6.45 -2.57
C GLU A 61 -24.15 5.33 -1.63
N ALA A 62 -24.76 4.15 -1.70
CA ALA A 62 -24.32 2.99 -0.94
C ALA A 62 -22.85 2.61 -1.26
N LYS A 63 -22.45 2.68 -2.54
CA LYS A 63 -21.06 2.45 -2.96
C LYS A 63 -20.09 3.52 -2.45
N ARG A 64 -20.54 4.76 -2.22
CA ARG A 64 -19.72 5.83 -1.63
C ARG A 64 -19.34 5.51 -0.19
N LEU A 65 -20.26 4.89 0.57
CA LEU A 65 -20.02 4.51 1.97
C LEU A 65 -19.21 3.21 2.11
N SER A 66 -19.00 2.46 1.03
CA SER A 66 -18.28 1.19 1.08
C SER A 66 -16.79 1.35 0.78
N ASP A 67 -15.94 0.82 1.66
CA ASP A 67 -14.47 0.87 1.52
C ASP A 67 -13.91 -0.03 0.40
N ASN A 68 -14.74 -0.91 -0.16
CA ASN A 68 -14.34 -1.91 -1.16
C ASN A 68 -14.66 -1.52 -2.60
N VAL A 69 -14.75 -0.22 -2.92
CA VAL A 69 -15.05 0.25 -4.26
C VAL A 69 -14.00 1.24 -4.75
N THR A 70 -13.59 1.09 -6.01
CA THR A 70 -12.68 2.04 -6.68
C THR A 70 -13.36 3.39 -6.92
N ALA A 71 -12.58 4.47 -7.12
CA ALA A 71 -13.13 5.78 -7.47
C ALA A 71 -14.11 5.77 -8.67
N LYS A 72 -14.00 4.79 -9.60
CA LYS A 72 -14.91 4.63 -10.74
C LYS A 72 -16.22 3.88 -10.42
N GLY A 73 -16.40 3.36 -9.20
CA GLY A 73 -17.58 2.57 -8.83
C GLY A 73 -17.45 1.08 -9.05
N ARG A 74 -16.27 0.56 -9.44
CA ARG A 74 -16.05 -0.89 -9.55
C ARG A 74 -15.72 -1.49 -8.21
N ARG A 75 -16.41 -2.56 -7.84
CA ARG A 75 -16.09 -3.39 -6.66
C ARG A 75 -14.66 -3.90 -6.79
N LEU A 76 -13.89 -3.77 -5.71
CA LEU A 76 -12.56 -4.33 -5.60
C LEU A 76 -12.70 -5.85 -5.46
N CYS A 77 -12.35 -6.58 -6.53
CA CYS A 77 -12.18 -8.02 -6.47
C CYS A 77 -10.82 -8.30 -5.84
N VAL A 78 -10.83 -8.79 -4.60
CA VAL A 78 -9.68 -9.43 -3.97
C VAL A 78 -9.75 -10.93 -4.25
N ARG A 79 -8.62 -11.53 -4.62
CA ARG A 79 -8.56 -12.95 -5.01
C ARG A 79 -8.99 -13.88 -3.87
N SER A 80 -8.66 -13.52 -2.62
CA SER A 80 -9.15 -14.20 -1.43
C SER A 80 -9.64 -13.16 -0.42
N LYS A 81 -10.97 -13.08 -0.21
CA LYS A 81 -11.56 -12.21 0.82
C LYS A 81 -11.16 -12.65 2.22
N GLU A 82 -11.08 -13.96 2.43
CA GLU A 82 -10.74 -14.53 3.73
C GLU A 82 -9.32 -14.20 4.14
N LEU A 83 -8.35 -14.34 3.22
CA LEU A 83 -6.96 -13.91 3.46
C LEU A 83 -6.90 -12.42 3.82
N GLU A 84 -7.59 -11.58 3.06
CA GLU A 84 -7.60 -10.14 3.28
C GLU A 84 -8.16 -9.78 4.66
N ASN A 85 -9.28 -10.39 5.06
CA ASN A 85 -9.93 -10.13 6.35
C ASN A 85 -9.06 -10.61 7.52
N ARG A 86 -8.50 -11.82 7.44
CA ARG A 86 -7.63 -12.36 8.49
C ARG A 86 -6.36 -11.52 8.64
N LEU A 87 -5.78 -11.06 7.53
CA LEU A 87 -4.59 -10.22 7.56
C LEU A 87 -4.90 -8.79 8.03
N ASP A 88 -6.04 -8.22 7.68
CA ASP A 88 -6.51 -6.92 8.20
C ASP A 88 -6.73 -6.97 9.72
N ASN A 89 -7.35 -8.04 10.23
CA ASN A 89 -7.50 -8.24 11.67
C ASN A 89 -6.14 -8.31 12.38
N TYR A 90 -5.17 -9.01 11.81
CA TYR A 90 -3.80 -9.03 12.33
C TYR A 90 -3.14 -7.64 12.30
N VAL A 91 -3.37 -6.85 11.25
CA VAL A 91 -2.87 -5.48 11.16
C VAL A 91 -3.42 -4.61 12.29
N LYS A 92 -4.74 -4.67 12.51
CA LYS A 92 -5.42 -3.92 13.57
C LYS A 92 -4.92 -4.31 14.96
N ASP A 93 -4.75 -5.61 15.20
CA ASP A 93 -4.21 -6.14 16.43
C ASP A 93 -2.75 -5.70 16.65
N ALA A 94 -1.90 -5.80 15.64
CA ALA A 94 -0.52 -5.33 15.75
C ALA A 94 -0.42 -3.82 16.01
N GLN A 95 -1.31 -3.03 15.40
CA GLN A 95 -1.37 -1.58 15.60
C GLN A 95 -1.82 -1.21 17.02
N SER A 96 -2.81 -1.91 17.59
CA SER A 96 -3.26 -1.66 18.96
C SER A 96 -2.18 -1.98 20.00
N HIS A 97 -1.32 -2.96 19.71
CA HIS A 97 -0.16 -3.33 20.53
C HIS A 97 1.10 -2.49 20.24
N GLY A 98 1.02 -1.48 19.36
CA GLY A 98 2.16 -0.61 19.04
C GLY A 98 3.28 -1.29 18.24
N VAL A 99 3.01 -2.45 17.65
CA VAL A 99 4.00 -3.20 16.87
C VAL A 99 4.19 -2.55 15.50
N ARG A 100 5.44 -2.26 15.15
CA ARG A 100 5.78 -1.73 13.83
C ARG A 100 5.64 -2.83 12.78
N LEU A 101 4.61 -2.71 11.95
CA LEU A 101 4.39 -3.61 10.82
C LEU A 101 5.37 -3.31 9.68
N THR A 102 6.16 -4.31 9.31
CA THR A 102 7.01 -4.26 8.12
C THR A 102 6.44 -5.15 7.02
N ARG A 103 6.87 -4.88 5.79
CA ARG A 103 6.50 -5.67 4.61
C ARG A 103 6.81 -7.16 4.79
N ARG A 104 7.95 -7.48 5.41
CA ARG A 104 8.37 -8.86 5.67
C ARG A 104 7.42 -9.56 6.64
N ILE A 105 7.03 -8.89 7.72
CA ILE A 105 6.09 -9.43 8.73
C ILE A 105 4.73 -9.70 8.09
N LEU A 106 4.20 -8.74 7.32
CA LEU A 106 2.92 -8.91 6.63
C LEU A 106 2.95 -10.05 5.61
N HIS A 107 4.06 -10.19 4.88
CA HIS A 107 4.23 -11.27 3.91
C HIS A 107 4.27 -12.64 4.58
N ALA A 108 5.07 -12.78 5.65
CA ALA A 108 5.14 -14.00 6.45
C ALA A 108 3.77 -14.37 7.02
N ARG A 109 3.07 -13.40 7.62
CA ARG A 109 1.74 -13.64 8.18
C ARG A 109 0.70 -14.01 7.13
N ALA A 110 0.75 -13.40 5.94
CA ALA A 110 -0.13 -13.77 4.84
C ALA A 110 0.12 -15.21 4.35
N ARG A 111 1.37 -15.66 4.37
CA ARG A 111 1.75 -17.04 4.02
C ARG A 111 1.22 -18.03 5.05
N GLU A 112 1.42 -17.77 6.34
CA GLU A 112 0.87 -18.57 7.44
C GLU A 112 -0.65 -18.69 7.35
N ILE A 113 -1.35 -17.58 7.05
CA ILE A 113 -2.80 -17.60 6.88
C ILE A 113 -3.21 -18.49 5.72
N LEU A 114 -2.53 -18.40 4.57
CA LEU A 114 -2.83 -19.26 3.42
C LEU A 114 -2.56 -20.74 3.72
N ASP A 115 -1.45 -21.05 4.39
CA ASP A 115 -1.07 -22.42 4.70
C ASP A 115 -2.03 -23.06 5.75
N ALA A 116 -2.69 -22.23 6.56
CA ALA A 116 -3.70 -22.65 7.54
C ALA A 116 -5.15 -22.67 7.01
N MET A 117 -5.39 -22.31 5.75
CA MET A 117 -6.73 -22.40 5.14
C MET A 117 -6.98 -23.83 4.65
N GLU A 118 -8.18 -24.36 4.89
CA GLU A 118 -8.57 -25.71 4.42
C GLU A 118 -8.65 -25.79 2.88
N ASN A 119 -9.06 -24.70 2.24
CA ASN A 119 -9.15 -24.58 0.78
C ASN A 119 -8.42 -23.30 0.32
N PRO A 120 -7.09 -23.32 0.27
CA PRO A 120 -6.32 -22.14 -0.11
C PRO A 120 -6.53 -21.86 -1.60
N PRO A 121 -7.01 -20.66 -1.99
CA PRO A 121 -7.07 -20.28 -3.38
C PRO A 121 -5.64 -20.13 -3.92
N ASP A 122 -5.45 -20.41 -5.21
CA ASP A 122 -4.18 -20.10 -5.89
C ASP A 122 -3.94 -18.58 -5.84
N HIS A 123 -3.05 -18.19 -4.93
CA HIS A 123 -2.83 -16.81 -4.53
C HIS A 123 -1.35 -16.52 -4.43
N ASN A 124 -0.85 -15.83 -5.45
CA ASN A 124 0.53 -15.36 -5.45
C ASN A 124 0.67 -14.11 -4.55
N LEU A 125 1.37 -14.26 -3.42
CA LEU A 125 1.75 -13.19 -2.49
C LEU A 125 2.84 -12.27 -3.08
N SER A 126 2.57 -11.72 -4.26
CA SER A 126 3.51 -10.86 -4.98
C SER A 126 3.74 -9.54 -4.27
N VAL A 127 4.85 -8.87 -4.63
CA VAL A 127 5.13 -7.49 -4.20
C VAL A 127 4.00 -6.54 -4.63
N GLY A 128 3.40 -6.77 -5.81
CA GLY A 128 2.26 -5.98 -6.27
C GLY A 128 1.02 -6.13 -5.40
N TRP A 129 0.68 -7.37 -5.02
CA TRP A 129 -0.47 -7.65 -4.16
C TRP A 129 -0.31 -6.99 -2.79
N LEU A 130 0.83 -7.19 -2.12
CA LEU A 130 1.05 -6.63 -0.78
C LEU A 130 1.07 -5.09 -0.78
N THR A 131 1.60 -4.47 -1.86
CA THR A 131 1.54 -3.01 -2.02
C THR A 131 0.09 -2.51 -2.13
N ARG A 132 -0.77 -3.24 -2.85
CA ARG A 132 -2.20 -2.91 -2.96
C ARG A 132 -2.94 -3.16 -1.65
N PHE A 133 -2.63 -4.25 -0.95
CA PHE A 133 -3.13 -4.53 0.40
C PHE A 133 -2.82 -3.38 1.34
N MET A 134 -1.54 -3.00 1.46
CA MET A 134 -1.10 -1.91 2.31
C MET A 134 -1.81 -0.59 1.98
N LYS A 135 -1.90 -0.26 0.69
CA LYS A 135 -2.59 0.96 0.23
C LYS A 135 -4.08 0.97 0.62
N ARG A 136 -4.78 -0.16 0.50
CA ARG A 136 -6.20 -0.26 0.87
C ARG A 136 -6.42 -0.10 2.38
N HIS A 137 -5.50 -0.61 3.18
CA HIS A 137 -5.59 -0.57 4.65
C HIS A 137 -4.85 0.62 5.27
N GLY A 138 -4.54 1.65 4.49
CA GLY A 138 -3.90 2.88 4.98
C GLY A 138 -2.47 2.71 5.50
N LEU A 139 -1.82 1.58 5.21
CA LEU A 139 -0.46 1.29 5.67
C LEU A 139 0.56 2.04 4.80
N ARG A 140 1.40 2.86 5.42
CA ARG A 140 2.47 3.60 4.73
C ARG A 140 3.77 2.78 4.73
N PHE A 141 4.51 2.89 3.63
CA PHE A 141 5.88 2.40 3.57
C PHE A 141 6.75 3.27 4.47
N GLN A 142 7.03 2.80 5.68
CA GLN A 142 8.19 3.32 6.40
C GLN A 142 9.42 2.69 5.74
N LYS A 143 10.01 3.42 4.79
CA LYS A 143 11.41 3.17 4.43
C LYS A 143 12.16 3.32 5.75
N GLU A 144 12.81 2.25 6.19
CA GLU A 144 13.61 2.22 7.40
C GLU A 144 14.59 3.39 7.29
N ARG A 145 14.30 4.49 7.99
CA ARG A 145 15.20 5.61 8.10
C ARG A 145 16.20 5.13 9.14
N GLU A 146 17.32 4.55 8.69
CA GLU A 146 18.54 4.58 9.50
C GLU A 146 18.81 6.05 9.79
N GLY A 147 18.62 6.43 11.05
CA GLY A 147 18.57 7.83 11.47
C GLY A 147 18.34 7.94 12.97
N VAL A 148 19.36 7.46 13.70
CA VAL A 148 19.91 8.00 14.97
C VAL A 148 18.90 8.54 15.98
N ALA A 149 18.80 7.82 17.10
CA ALA A 149 18.39 8.38 18.38
C ALA A 149 19.53 9.21 18.98
N GLU A 150 19.17 10.35 19.56
CA GLU A 150 19.86 11.28 20.50
C GLU A 150 19.47 12.71 20.05
N GLY A 151 18.91 13.61 20.84
CA GLY A 151 18.81 13.78 22.29
C GLY A 151 19.08 15.26 22.57
N GLU A 152 18.12 15.96 23.20
CA GLU A 152 18.27 17.27 23.88
C GLU A 152 18.57 18.52 23.00
N ALA A 153 18.23 19.77 23.33
CA ALA A 153 17.29 20.43 24.24
C ALA A 153 17.22 21.93 23.83
N ARG A 154 16.06 22.56 24.04
CA ARG A 154 15.80 23.99 24.36
C ARG A 154 16.70 25.11 23.78
N SER A 155 16.11 26.03 23.00
CA SER A 155 15.71 27.38 23.46
C SER A 155 15.43 28.37 22.31
N SER A 156 14.24 28.98 22.38
CA SER A 156 13.88 30.39 22.12
C SER A 156 14.25 31.11 20.81
N GLU A 157 13.20 31.53 20.09
CA GLU A 157 13.13 32.59 19.06
C GLU A 157 13.33 34.03 19.66
N PRO A 158 13.09 35.16 18.93
CA PRO A 158 13.48 35.62 17.57
C PRO A 158 14.03 37.07 17.57
N VAL A 159 14.74 37.53 16.53
CA VAL A 159 14.77 38.99 16.19
C VAL A 159 14.86 39.20 14.68
N ALA A 160 13.96 40.05 14.18
CA ALA A 160 13.83 40.53 12.82
C ALA A 160 14.90 41.57 12.43
N HIS A 161 15.25 41.67 11.14
CA HIS A 161 15.31 42.97 10.47
C HIS A 161 15.28 42.85 8.94
N VAL A 162 14.44 43.69 8.35
CA VAL A 162 14.19 43.99 6.93
C VAL A 162 15.27 44.94 6.39
N ALA A 163 15.74 44.72 5.16
CA ALA A 163 15.96 45.74 4.11
C ALA A 163 16.51 45.09 2.81
N GLY A 164 15.89 45.38 1.67
CA GLY A 164 16.31 44.93 0.33
C GLY A 164 17.40 45.83 -0.30
N PRO A 165 17.37 46.03 -1.63
CA PRO A 165 17.71 45.07 -2.68
C PRO A 165 18.81 45.63 -3.62
N ALA A 166 19.59 44.78 -4.31
CA ALA A 166 20.15 45.09 -5.64
C ALA A 166 20.97 43.92 -6.22
N SER A 167 20.51 43.45 -7.37
CA SER A 167 21.28 43.11 -8.57
C SER A 167 22.72 42.57 -8.43
N HIS A 168 22.89 41.28 -8.70
CA HIS A 168 23.99 40.82 -9.56
C HIS A 168 23.58 39.61 -10.39
N ALA A 169 23.62 39.81 -11.70
CA ALA A 169 23.54 38.76 -12.70
C ALA A 169 24.79 37.86 -12.61
N GLY A 170 24.62 36.56 -12.84
CA GLY A 170 25.74 35.70 -13.21
C GLY A 170 25.69 34.30 -12.60
N ASN A 171 25.43 33.33 -13.48
CA ASN A 171 26.04 32.00 -13.46
C ASN A 171 25.39 30.90 -12.58
N LEU A 172 24.28 30.34 -13.07
CA LEU A 172 23.82 28.99 -12.73
C LEU A 172 24.70 27.96 -13.46
N GLN A 173 25.86 27.69 -12.88
CA GLN A 173 26.72 26.59 -13.31
C GLN A 173 26.19 25.29 -12.68
N LEU A 174 25.38 24.56 -13.45
CA LEU A 174 25.06 23.15 -13.21
C LEU A 174 26.39 22.36 -13.18
N GLN A 175 26.79 21.88 -12.00
CA GLN A 175 27.80 20.83 -11.88
C GLN A 175 27.13 19.45 -11.75
N PRO A 176 27.58 18.42 -12.48
CA PRO A 176 27.04 17.07 -12.41
C PRO A 176 27.74 16.26 -11.30
N VAL A 177 27.03 16.00 -10.20
CA VAL A 177 27.48 15.07 -9.14
C VAL A 177 26.80 13.71 -9.35
N LEU A 178 27.25 12.94 -10.34
CA LEU A 178 26.66 11.64 -10.70
C LEU A 178 27.72 10.52 -10.78
N GLY A 179 28.60 10.44 -9.78
CA GLY A 179 29.64 9.40 -9.73
C GLY A 179 29.80 8.71 -8.37
N GLN A 180 29.83 9.49 -7.28
CA GLN A 180 30.24 8.98 -5.97
C GLN A 180 29.10 8.24 -5.22
N ASP A 181 27.85 8.67 -5.40
CA ASP A 181 26.70 8.03 -4.74
C ASP A 181 26.40 6.62 -5.30
N ALA A 182 26.71 6.39 -6.57
CA ALA A 182 26.45 5.11 -7.22
C ALA A 182 27.42 4.01 -6.77
N GLU A 183 28.69 4.35 -6.53
CA GLU A 183 29.71 3.41 -6.08
C GLU A 183 29.55 3.06 -4.60
N ALA A 184 29.22 4.05 -3.77
CA ALA A 184 28.88 3.84 -2.36
C ALA A 184 27.66 2.92 -2.21
N GLU A 185 26.62 3.11 -3.04
CA GLU A 185 25.44 2.26 -3.01
C GLU A 185 25.74 0.83 -3.50
N ARG A 186 26.58 0.66 -4.53
CA ARG A 186 27.05 -0.67 -4.98
C ARG A 186 27.81 -1.39 -3.87
N ALA A 187 28.68 -0.69 -3.14
CA ALA A 187 29.44 -1.26 -2.03
C ALA A 187 28.53 -1.71 -0.87
N ARG A 188 27.50 -0.91 -0.54
CA ARG A 188 26.49 -1.27 0.48
C ARG A 188 25.71 -2.53 0.08
N VAL A 189 25.26 -2.60 -1.17
CA VAL A 189 24.52 -3.75 -1.70
C VAL A 189 25.37 -5.02 -1.66
N GLU A 190 26.66 -4.95 -2.03
CA GLU A 190 27.53 -6.12 -1.97
C GLU A 190 27.84 -6.55 -0.53
N ASN A 191 27.99 -5.61 0.41
CA ASN A 191 28.14 -5.92 1.84
C ASN A 191 26.91 -6.67 2.39
N LEU A 192 25.70 -6.19 2.08
CA LEU A 192 24.46 -6.86 2.43
C LEU A 192 24.37 -8.27 1.82
N ARG A 193 24.79 -8.43 0.57
CA ARG A 193 24.83 -9.72 -0.11
C ARG A 193 25.79 -10.68 0.57
N GLN A 194 26.97 -10.23 0.96
CA GLN A 194 27.95 -11.04 1.70
C GLN A 194 27.42 -11.44 3.07
N LYS A 195 26.80 -10.52 3.81
CA LYS A 195 26.17 -10.78 5.10
C LYS A 195 25.05 -11.83 4.98
N ALA A 196 24.22 -11.72 3.94
CA ALA A 196 23.16 -12.70 3.65
C ALA A 196 23.74 -14.09 3.33
N LYS A 197 24.78 -14.17 2.48
CA LYS A 197 25.46 -15.44 2.17
C LYS A 197 26.07 -16.08 3.41
N LYS A 198 26.69 -15.29 4.30
CA LYS A 198 27.25 -15.78 5.57
C LYS A 198 26.15 -16.36 6.45
N ARG A 199 25.04 -15.63 6.63
CA ARG A 199 23.92 -16.10 7.45
C ARG A 199 23.29 -17.37 6.89
N LEU A 200 23.18 -17.51 5.57
CA LEU A 200 22.70 -18.74 4.93
C LEU A 200 23.58 -19.95 5.30
N ARG A 201 24.91 -19.79 5.26
CA ARG A 201 25.85 -20.86 5.65
C ARG A 201 25.73 -21.24 7.13
N GLU A 202 25.47 -20.27 8.01
CA GLU A 202 25.24 -20.52 9.43
C GLU A 202 23.95 -21.32 9.64
N ILE A 203 22.85 -20.93 9.00
CA ILE A 203 21.57 -21.66 9.04
C ILE A 203 21.76 -23.10 8.53
N GLU A 204 22.50 -23.31 7.45
CA GLU A 204 22.80 -24.65 6.95
C GLU A 204 23.62 -25.49 7.95
N LYS A 205 24.51 -24.87 8.73
CA LYS A 205 25.25 -25.56 9.81
C LYS A 205 24.32 -25.92 10.96
N GLU A 206 23.51 -24.97 11.43
CA GLU A 206 22.50 -25.20 12.48
C GLU A 206 21.55 -26.35 12.07
N ALA A 207 21.06 -26.34 10.82
CA ALA A 207 20.22 -27.41 10.28
C ALA A 207 20.92 -28.78 10.22
N ARG A 208 22.22 -28.82 9.93
CA ARG A 208 23.01 -30.08 9.98
C ARG A 208 23.10 -30.64 11.40
N GLU A 209 23.29 -29.78 12.40
CA GLU A 209 23.34 -30.21 13.80
C GLU A 209 21.96 -30.70 14.28
N LEU A 210 20.88 -30.01 13.91
CA LEU A 210 19.52 -30.47 14.20
C LEU A 210 19.25 -31.87 13.60
N ARG A 211 19.66 -32.12 12.35
CA ARG A 211 19.53 -33.46 11.73
C ARG A 211 20.36 -34.53 12.45
N LYS A 212 21.53 -34.19 12.99
CA LYS A 212 22.33 -35.12 13.80
C LYS A 212 21.62 -35.42 15.12
N TYR A 213 21.07 -34.40 15.78
CA TYR A 213 20.33 -34.56 17.02
C TYR A 213 19.09 -35.43 16.85
N LEU A 214 18.29 -35.18 15.80
CA LEU A 214 17.11 -35.99 15.48
C LEU A 214 17.47 -37.46 15.24
N ARG A 215 18.54 -37.75 14.48
CA ARG A 215 19.01 -39.13 14.29
C ARG A 215 19.36 -39.83 15.61
N ARG A 216 19.99 -39.13 16.56
CA ARG A 216 20.29 -39.69 17.88
C ARG A 216 19.03 -40.00 18.68
N ILE A 217 18.00 -39.16 18.58
CA ILE A 217 16.70 -39.43 19.22
C ILE A 217 16.05 -40.66 18.61
N ASP A 218 16.03 -40.74 17.28
CA ASP A 218 15.44 -41.87 16.56
C ASP A 218 16.17 -43.18 16.89
N GLU A 219 17.51 -43.16 16.93
CA GLU A 219 18.35 -44.28 17.36
C GLU A 219 18.04 -44.72 18.80
N ALA A 220 17.90 -43.77 19.74
CA ALA A 220 17.57 -44.07 21.13
C ALA A 220 16.15 -44.63 21.29
N THR A 221 15.21 -44.12 20.49
CA THR A 221 13.81 -44.56 20.50
C THR A 221 13.68 -45.97 19.92
N ASN A 222 14.38 -46.25 18.82
CA ASN A 222 14.43 -47.58 18.21
C ASN A 222 15.13 -48.59 19.13
N ALA A 223 16.20 -48.20 19.83
CA ALA A 223 16.87 -49.07 20.81
C ALA A 223 15.97 -49.40 22.01
N HIS A 224 15.18 -48.43 22.49
CA HIS A 224 14.22 -48.66 23.57
C HIS A 224 13.08 -49.59 23.13
N GLN A 225 12.57 -49.44 21.89
CA GLN A 225 11.56 -50.33 21.34
C GLN A 225 12.07 -51.77 21.15
N ALA A 226 13.34 -51.95 20.76
CA ALA A 226 13.94 -53.27 20.61
C ALA A 226 14.18 -54.01 21.94
N LEU A 227 14.30 -53.29 23.06
CA LEU A 227 14.42 -53.89 24.41
C LEU A 227 13.08 -54.29 25.03
N MET A 228 11.96 -53.84 24.45
CA MET A 228 10.61 -54.11 24.93
C MET A 228 9.88 -55.21 24.11
N GLN A 229 10.60 -55.88 23.19
CA GLN A 229 10.16 -57.07 22.46
C GLN A 229 10.93 -58.30 22.93
#